data_AF-A0A533XR66-F1
#
_entry.id   AF-A0A533XR66-F1
#
_cell.length_a   1.000
_cell.length_b   1.000
_cell.length_c   1.000
_cell.angle_alpha   90.00
_cell.angle_beta   90.00
_cell.angle_gamma   90.00
#
_symmetry.space_group_name_H-M   'P 1'
#
loop_
_entity.id
_entity.type
_entity.pdbx_description
1 polymer ?
#
loop_
_entity_poly.entity_id
_entity_poly.type
_entity_poly.pdbx_seq_one_letter_code
_entity_poly.pdbx_strand_id
1 'polypeptide(L)'
;MKTQVIVLILLIGIGLGVVGTIFGPDVAGPYLPETFRGKKAETLDGEVVRKLRDADRLLLTVQTSQGSFLVTFKKKVAEIDLLVQQGDTVTLALRRYEPFVEEPAILRVRKQEPTPRPKASAPPSSP
;
A
#
# COMPACT_ATOMS: atom_id res chain seq x y z
N MET A 1 49.88 0.92 23.48
CA MET A 1 50.00 0.98 22.00
C MET A 1 49.18 -0.13 21.30
N LYS A 2 49.27 -1.41 21.70
CA LYS A 2 48.61 -2.54 21.00
C LYS A 2 47.07 -2.52 21.04
N THR A 3 46.47 -2.07 22.14
CA THR A 3 45.01 -1.92 22.31
C THR A 3 44.42 -0.78 21.47
N GLN A 4 45.15 0.32 21.27
CA GLN A 4 44.69 1.43 20.43
C GLN A 4 44.55 1.04 18.96
N VAL A 5 45.44 0.17 18.46
CA VAL A 5 45.37 -0.34 17.07
C VAL A 5 44.15 -1.23 16.88
N ILE A 6 43.81 -2.07 17.85
CA ILE A 6 42.62 -2.94 17.80
C ILE A 6 41.35 -2.09 17.79
N VAL A 7 41.27 -1.08 18.66
CA VAL A 7 40.13 -0.16 18.72
C VAL A 7 39.99 0.63 17.41
N LEU A 8 41.10 1.07 16.80
CA LEU A 8 41.08 1.77 15.52
C LEU A 8 40.53 0.88 14.40
N ILE A 9 40.97 -0.38 14.32
CA ILE A 9 40.48 -1.34 13.32
C ILE A 9 38.99 -1.63 13.52
N LEU A 10 38.53 -1.77 14.77
CA LEU A 10 37.12 -1.95 15.09
C LEU A 10 36.28 -0.75 14.63
N LEU A 11 36.73 0.47 14.92
CA LEU A 11 36.02 1.70 14.53
C LEU A 11 35.96 1.86 13.01
N ILE A 12 37.02 1.50 12.29
CA ILE A 12 37.04 1.49 10.82
C ILE A 12 36.05 0.44 10.29
N GLY A 13 36.03 -0.76 10.88
CA GLY A 13 35.09 -1.82 10.51
C GLY A 13 33.63 -1.42 10.76
N ILE A 14 33.33 -0.81 11.90
CA ILE A 14 32.00 -0.27 12.22
C ILE A 14 31.63 0.84 11.23
N GLY A 15 32.54 1.78 10.95
CA GLY A 15 32.33 2.86 9.99
C GLY A 15 32.01 2.33 8.59
N LEU A 16 32.79 1.37 8.09
CA LEU A 16 32.56 0.70 6.82
C LEU A 16 31.21 -0.04 6.80
N GLY A 17 30.85 -0.72 7.89
CA GLY A 17 29.56 -1.38 8.03
C GLY A 17 28.39 -0.41 7.96
N VAL A 18 28.44 0.70 8.71
CA VAL A 18 27.39 1.72 8.74
C VAL A 18 27.24 2.39 7.38
N VAL A 19 28.33 2.82 6.74
CA VAL A 19 28.31 3.43 5.40
C VAL A 19 27.75 2.45 4.37
N GLY A 20 28.13 1.18 4.44
CA GLY A 20 27.60 0.11 3.59
C GLY A 20 26.08 -0.06 3.72
N THR A 21 25.50 0.09 4.91
CA THR A 21 24.04 0.00 5.08
C THR A 21 23.27 1.20 4.53
N ILE A 22 23.88 2.39 4.51
CA ILE A 22 23.22 3.62 4.03
C ILE A 22 23.31 3.73 2.50
N PHE A 23 24.48 3.42 1.91
CA PHE A 23 24.72 3.53 0.47
C PHE A 23 24.48 2.22 -0.31
N GLY A 24 24.54 1.07 0.38
CA GLY A 24 24.30 -0.25 -0.21
C GLY A 24 23.03 -0.36 -1.08
N PRO A 25 21.87 0.18 -0.68
CA PRO A 25 20.66 0.05 -1.50
C PRO A 25 20.72 0.82 -2.83
N ASP A 26 21.53 1.88 -2.95
CA ASP A 26 21.62 2.71 -4.15
C ASP A 26 22.64 2.17 -5.18
N VAL A 27 23.78 1.64 -4.72
CA VAL A 27 24.84 1.12 -5.62
C VAL A 27 24.75 -0.38 -5.88
N ALA A 28 24.29 -1.18 -4.92
CA ALA A 28 24.22 -2.64 -5.07
C ALA A 28 22.87 -3.11 -5.63
N GLY A 29 21.88 -2.21 -5.73
CA GLY A 29 20.54 -2.48 -6.27
C GLY A 29 20.54 -3.36 -7.53
N PRO A 30 21.35 -3.09 -8.57
CA PRO A 30 21.35 -3.85 -9.83
C PRO A 30 22.00 -5.24 -9.76
N TYR A 31 22.95 -5.45 -8.83
CA TYR A 31 23.77 -6.67 -8.75
C TYR A 31 23.34 -7.61 -7.62
N LEU A 32 22.41 -7.18 -6.76
CA LEU A 32 21.84 -8.00 -5.71
C LEU A 32 20.81 -8.99 -6.30
N PRO A 33 20.90 -10.29 -5.97
CA PRO A 33 19.87 -11.24 -6.33
C PRO A 33 18.52 -10.82 -5.71
N GLU A 34 17.42 -11.13 -6.41
CA GLU A 34 16.03 -10.80 -6.05
C GLU A 34 15.66 -11.18 -4.60
N THR A 35 16.40 -12.08 -3.96
CA THR A 35 16.24 -12.48 -2.55
C THR A 35 16.70 -11.43 -1.53
N PHE A 36 17.65 -10.56 -1.89
CA PHE A 36 18.20 -9.51 -1.01
C PHE A 36 17.75 -8.10 -1.39
N ARG A 37 17.22 -7.92 -2.60
CA ARG A 37 16.53 -6.69 -3.00
C ARG A 37 15.24 -6.64 -2.18
N GLY A 38 15.25 -5.96 -1.03
CA GLY A 38 14.13 -5.89 -0.10
C GLY A 38 12.83 -5.71 -0.88
N LYS A 39 11.95 -6.73 -0.81
CA LYS A 39 10.76 -6.87 -1.66
C LYS A 39 9.97 -5.56 -1.66
N LYS A 40 10.23 -4.69 -2.65
CA LYS A 40 9.45 -3.46 -2.84
C LYS A 40 8.07 -3.94 -3.23
N ALA A 41 7.13 -3.90 -2.29
CA ALA A 41 5.74 -4.17 -2.60
C ALA A 41 5.31 -3.18 -3.68
N GLU A 42 4.83 -3.70 -4.80
CA GLU A 42 4.34 -2.88 -5.90
C GLU A 42 3.06 -2.20 -5.41
N THR A 43 3.05 -0.87 -5.43
CA THR A 43 1.88 -0.08 -5.00
C THR A 43 0.95 0.09 -6.18
N LEU A 44 -0.29 -0.33 -6.02
CA LEU A 44 -1.30 -0.26 -7.07
C LEU A 44 -2.49 0.58 -6.62
N ASP A 45 -2.83 1.56 -7.45
CA ASP A 45 -4.02 2.40 -7.28
C ASP A 45 -5.17 1.83 -8.12
N GLY A 46 -6.35 1.67 -7.51
CA GLY A 46 -7.53 1.20 -8.22
C GLY A 46 -8.84 1.61 -7.57
N GLU A 47 -9.90 1.65 -8.38
CA GLU A 47 -11.25 1.97 -7.92
C GLU A 47 -11.98 0.70 -7.48
N VAL A 48 -12.68 0.77 -6.35
CA VAL A 48 -13.50 -0.32 -5.84
C VAL A 48 -14.83 -0.34 -6.57
N VAL A 49 -14.91 -1.14 -7.62
CA VAL A 49 -16.12 -1.25 -8.46
C VAL A 49 -17.21 -2.07 -7.77
N ARG A 50 -16.82 -3.03 -6.92
CA ARG A 50 -17.78 -3.85 -6.17
C ARG A 50 -17.23 -4.23 -4.81
N LYS A 51 -18.11 -4.18 -3.80
CA LYS A 51 -17.86 -4.68 -2.45
C LYS A 51 -18.88 -5.76 -2.12
N LEU A 52 -18.44 -6.91 -1.64
CA LEU A 52 -19.28 -8.00 -1.18
C LEU A 52 -18.76 -8.52 0.15
N ARG A 53 -19.61 -8.52 1.17
CA ARG A 53 -19.32 -9.12 2.46
C ARG A 53 -19.98 -10.48 2.53
N ASP A 54 -19.17 -11.52 2.75
CA ASP A 54 -19.61 -12.91 2.84
C ASP A 54 -19.17 -13.43 4.21
N ALA A 55 -20.11 -13.59 5.14
CA ALA A 55 -19.94 -14.05 6.53
C ALA A 55 -18.62 -13.65 7.23
N ASP A 56 -17.54 -14.38 6.96
CA ASP A 56 -16.21 -14.28 7.56
C ASP A 56 -15.16 -13.55 6.70
N ARG A 57 -15.51 -13.08 5.52
CA ARG A 57 -14.61 -12.43 4.55
C ARG A 57 -15.23 -11.25 3.81
N LEU A 58 -14.37 -10.36 3.34
CA LEU A 58 -14.71 -9.22 2.49
C LEU A 58 -14.03 -9.38 1.13
N LEU A 59 -14.83 -9.27 0.09
CA LEU A 59 -14.43 -9.37 -1.31
C LEU A 59 -14.56 -8.00 -1.96
N LEU A 60 -13.47 -7.47 -2.50
CA LEU A 60 -13.43 -6.21 -3.22
C LEU A 60 -12.98 -6.45 -4.65
N THR A 61 -13.82 -6.09 -5.61
CA THR A 61 -13.41 -6.03 -7.02
C THR A 61 -12.81 -4.65 -7.27
N VAL A 62 -11.51 -4.63 -7.54
CA VAL A 62 -10.76 -3.39 -7.79
C VAL A 62 -10.44 -3.31 -9.28
N GLN A 63 -10.76 -2.18 -9.90
CA GLN A 63 -10.46 -1.90 -11.30
C GLN A 63 -9.29 -0.93 -11.40
N THR A 64 -8.36 -1.27 -12.27
CA THR A 64 -7.15 -0.49 -12.55
C THR A 64 -6.92 -0.36 -14.05
N SER A 65 -5.92 0.42 -14.45
CA SER A 65 -5.50 0.54 -15.84
C SER A 65 -5.02 -0.78 -16.47
N GLN A 66 -4.54 -1.73 -15.65
CA GLN A 66 -4.07 -3.05 -16.08
C GLN A 66 -5.18 -4.11 -16.11
N GLY A 67 -6.38 -3.76 -15.62
CA GLY A 67 -7.53 -4.66 -15.54
C GLY A 67 -8.14 -4.72 -14.14
N SER A 68 -9.04 -5.68 -13.97
CA SER A 68 -9.78 -5.89 -12.72
C SER A 68 -9.22 -7.09 -11.98
N PHE A 69 -9.10 -6.99 -10.66
CA PHE A 69 -8.72 -8.11 -9.80
C PHE A 69 -9.60 -8.16 -8.56
N LEU A 70 -9.68 -9.36 -7.97
CA LEU A 70 -10.44 -9.64 -6.77
C LEU A 70 -9.51 -9.65 -5.56
N VAL A 71 -9.81 -8.80 -4.59
CA VAL A 71 -9.12 -8.74 -3.31
C VAL A 71 -9.97 -9.40 -2.25
N THR A 72 -9.39 -10.33 -1.49
CA THR A 72 -10.05 -11.02 -0.40
C THR A 72 -9.41 -10.69 0.93
N PHE A 73 -10.22 -10.22 1.88
CA PHE A 73 -9.84 -10.01 3.27
C PHE A 73 -10.60 -10.97 4.19
N LYS A 74 -9.89 -11.76 4.97
CA LYS A 74 -10.37 -12.64 6.04
C LYS A 74 -10.10 -12.03 7.42
N LYS A 75 -9.18 -11.05 7.52
CA LYS A 75 -8.86 -10.35 8.77
C LYS A 75 -9.39 -8.93 8.75
N LYS A 76 -9.71 -8.41 9.94
CA LYS A 76 -10.19 -7.03 10.15
C LYS A 76 -11.37 -6.66 9.24
N VAL A 77 -12.21 -7.65 8.91
CA VAL A 77 -13.31 -7.53 7.94
C VAL A 77 -14.22 -6.34 8.26
N ALA A 78 -14.64 -6.21 9.52
CA ALA A 78 -15.52 -5.12 9.94
C ALA A 78 -14.86 -3.74 9.82
N GLU A 79 -13.56 -3.62 10.15
CA GLU A 79 -12.81 -2.36 10.02
C GLU A 79 -12.69 -1.95 8.56
N ILE A 80 -12.32 -2.90 7.69
CA ILE A 80 -12.12 -2.65 6.26
C ILE A 80 -13.46 -2.36 5.56
N ASP A 81 -14.53 -3.06 5.93
CA ASP A 81 -15.87 -2.83 5.40
C ASP A 81 -16.40 -1.42 5.70
N LEU A 82 -16.05 -0.86 6.86
CA LEU A 82 -16.34 0.54 7.20
C LEU A 82 -15.44 1.50 6.43
N LEU A 83 -14.15 1.17 6.32
CA LEU A 83 -13.16 2.03 5.70
C LEU A 83 -13.33 2.14 4.18
N VAL A 84 -13.82 1.10 3.51
CA VAL A 84 -13.89 1.03 2.04
C VAL A 84 -15.33 0.90 1.58
N GLN A 85 -15.73 1.79 0.67
CA GLN A 85 -17.02 1.75 -0.01
C GLN A 85 -16.82 1.55 -1.50
N GLN A 86 -17.89 1.15 -2.18
CA GLN A 86 -17.93 1.12 -3.64
C GLN A 86 -17.75 2.55 -4.19
N GLY A 87 -16.94 2.71 -5.23
CA GLY A 87 -16.55 4.01 -5.82
C GLY A 87 -15.32 4.65 -5.16
N ASP A 88 -14.84 4.13 -4.02
CA ASP A 88 -13.59 4.62 -3.42
C ASP A 88 -12.38 4.20 -4.24
N THR A 89 -11.34 5.04 -4.28
CA THR A 89 -10.03 4.64 -4.81
C THR A 89 -9.15 4.12 -3.69
N VAL A 90 -8.67 2.88 -3.80
CA VAL A 90 -7.78 2.23 -2.85
C VAL A 90 -6.37 2.09 -3.42
N THR A 91 -5.38 2.33 -2.56
CA THR A 91 -3.97 2.05 -2.85
C THR A 91 -3.56 0.81 -2.07
N LEU A 92 -3.14 -0.24 -2.78
CA LEU A 92 -2.80 -1.54 -2.21
C LEU A 92 -1.31 -1.84 -2.39
N ALA A 93 -0.68 -2.43 -1.39
CA ALA A 93 0.66 -2.98 -1.49
C ALA A 93 0.59 -4.45 -1.92
N LEU A 94 0.98 -4.73 -3.16
CA LEU A 94 0.99 -6.06 -3.74
C LEU A 94 2.39 -6.65 -3.71
N ARG A 95 2.50 -7.95 -3.43
CA ARG A 95 3.77 -8.66 -3.60
C ARG A 95 4.07 -8.97 -5.07
N ARG A 96 3.01 -9.12 -5.85
CA ARG A 96 2.99 -9.40 -7.28
C ARG A 96 1.59 -9.06 -7.81
N TYR A 97 1.51 -8.61 -9.06
CA TYR A 97 0.23 -8.45 -9.76
C TYR A 97 -0.38 -9.80 -10.12
N GLU A 98 -1.54 -10.13 -9.54
CA GLU A 98 -2.30 -11.36 -9.78
C GLU A 98 -3.80 -11.04 -9.81
N PRO A 99 -4.63 -11.75 -10.60
CA PRO A 99 -6.07 -11.50 -10.67
C PRO A 99 -6.84 -11.76 -9.37
N PHE A 100 -6.27 -12.56 -8.47
CA PHE A 100 -6.84 -12.90 -7.17
C PHE A 100 -5.78 -12.66 -6.11
N VAL A 101 -6.04 -11.71 -5.21
CA VAL A 101 -5.08 -11.29 -4.18
C VAL A 101 -5.69 -11.51 -2.81
N GLU A 102 -4.97 -12.21 -1.94
CA GLU A 102 -5.37 -12.41 -0.55
C GLU A 102 -4.62 -11.44 0.36
N GLU A 103 -5.36 -10.75 1.23
CA GLU A 103 -4.83 -9.94 2.34
C GLU A 103 -3.75 -8.90 1.94
N PRO A 104 -3.91 -8.12 0.85
CA PRO A 104 -2.95 -7.06 0.55
C PRO A 104 -3.03 -5.94 1.58
N ALA A 105 -1.92 -5.28 1.88
CA ALA A 105 -1.96 -4.15 2.80
C ALA A 105 -2.64 -2.95 2.11
N ILE A 106 -3.67 -2.40 2.74
CA ILE A 106 -4.28 -1.14 2.30
C ILE A 106 -3.40 0.00 2.81
N LEU A 107 -2.79 0.74 1.90
CA LEU A 107 -1.92 1.88 2.22
C LEU A 107 -2.71 3.19 2.32
N ARG A 108 -3.72 3.35 1.47
CA ARG A 108 -4.53 4.57 1.40
C ARG A 108 -5.91 4.26 0.85
N VAL A 109 -6.91 4.99 1.33
CA VAL A 109 -8.27 5.02 0.76
C VAL A 109 -8.63 6.48 0.49
N ARG A 110 -9.00 6.79 -0.75
CA ARG A 110 -9.56 8.08 -1.17
C ARG A 110 -11.04 7.89 -1.36
N LYS A 111 -11.83 8.67 -0.61
CA LYS A 111 -13.29 8.65 -0.69
C LYS A 111 -13.76 9.31 -1.97
N GLN A 112 -14.79 8.75 -2.59
CA GLN A 112 -15.51 9.45 -3.65
C GLN A 112 -16.07 10.76 -3.08
N GLU A 113 -15.84 11.88 -3.78
CA GLU A 113 -16.39 13.16 -3.36
C GLU A 113 -17.93 13.07 -3.27
N PRO A 114 -18.54 13.56 -2.18
CA PRO A 114 -19.99 13.61 -2.10
C PRO A 114 -20.52 14.44 -3.27
N THR A 115 -21.41 13.87 -4.08
CA THR A 115 -22.14 14.63 -5.09
C THR A 115 -22.75 15.87 -4.42
N PRO A 116 -22.53 17.09 -4.95
CA PRO A 116 -23.09 18.29 -4.36
C PRO A 116 -24.60 18.11 -4.20
N ARG A 117 -25.09 18.20 -2.95
CA ARG A 117 -26.53 18.19 -2.67
C ARG A 117 -27.16 19.32 -3.50
N PRO A 118 -28.22 19.07 -4.29
CA PRO A 118 -28.93 20.16 -4.96
C PRO A 118 -29.33 21.18 -3.90
N LYS A 119 -28.86 22.43 -4.03
CA LYS A 119 -29.35 23.52 -3.18
C LYS A 119 -30.86 23.54 -3.36
N ALA A 120 -31.61 23.32 -2.28
CA ALA A 120 -33.06 23.41 -2.30
C ALA A 120 -33.42 24.79 -2.88
N SER A 121 -34.06 24.79 -4.05
CA SER A 121 -34.62 26.00 -4.64
C SER A 121 -35.58 26.58 -3.61
N ALA A 122 -35.30 27.81 -3.16
CA ALA A 122 -36.18 28.52 -2.25
C ALA A 122 -37.61 28.53 -2.82
N PRO A 123 -38.66 28.31 -2.00
CA PRO A 123 -40.02 28.35 -2.50
C PRO A 123 -40.31 29.74 -3.09
N PRO A 124 -41.05 29.82 -4.20
CA PRO A 124 -41.38 31.09 -4.83
C PRO A 124 -42.18 31.95 -3.84
N SER A 125 -41.64 33.14 -3.54
CA SER A 125 -42.36 34.18 -2.83
C SER A 125 -43.62 34.53 -3.64
N SER A 126 -44.79 34.23 -3.07
CA SER A 126 -46.08 34.58 -3.66
C SER A 126 -46.33 36.09 -3.52
N PRO A 127 -47.05 36.73 -4.47
CA PRO A 127 -47.21 38.18 -4.58
C PRO A 127 -48.08 38.81 -3.50
#